data_AF-A0A954SE74-F1
#
_entry.id   AF-A0A954SE74-F1
#
_cell.length_a   1.000
_cell.length_b   1.000
_cell.length_c   1.000
_cell.angle_alpha   90.00
_cell.angle_beta   90.00
_cell.angle_gamma   90.00
#
_symmetry.space_group_name_H-M   'P 1'
#
loop_
_entity.id
_entity.type
_entity.pdbx_description
1 polymer ?
#
loop_
_entity_poly.entity_id
_entity_poly.type
_entity_poly.pdbx_seq_one_letter_code
_entity_poly.pdbx_strand_id
1 'polypeptide(L)'
;MDFDARLRKAIERGEKVRDLRSQEAQARVLSEEELRNLHAGFRIELSDHIEQCLKKIVEHFPGFDFQTVVSEEGWGARIRRDDLQMSGGRSNSLYSRLEMLVTPFSPTAGILELSVKGTVRNREAMSRKHFYRLTEVDLDLFRELIDQRALEFAELYSATT
;
A
#
# COMPACT_ATOMS: atom_id res chain seq x y z
N MET A 1 -4.60 -21.79 -1.55
CA MET A 1 -5.33 -21.64 -0.26
C MET A 1 -6.81 -21.82 -0.53
N ASP A 2 -7.46 -22.63 0.29
CA ASP A 2 -8.89 -22.93 0.24
C ASP A 2 -9.74 -21.69 0.64
N PHE A 3 -10.89 -21.51 0.00
CA PHE A 3 -11.80 -20.37 0.23
C PHE A 3 -12.30 -20.36 1.68
N ASP A 4 -12.65 -21.52 2.22
CA ASP A 4 -13.15 -21.65 3.59
C ASP A 4 -12.11 -21.26 4.64
N ALA A 5 -10.82 -21.53 4.36
CA ALA A 5 -9.73 -21.09 5.23
C ALA A 5 -9.59 -19.57 5.24
N ARG A 6 -9.74 -18.91 4.08
CA ARG A 6 -9.73 -17.44 3.97
C ARG A 6 -10.96 -16.83 4.63
N LEU A 7 -12.13 -17.46 4.50
CA LEU A 7 -13.39 -16.99 5.10
C LEU A 7 -13.35 -17.08 6.63
N ARG A 8 -12.92 -18.22 7.20
CA ARG A 8 -12.76 -18.35 8.66
C ARG A 8 -11.79 -17.32 9.22
N LYS A 9 -10.64 -17.15 8.57
CA LYS A 9 -9.66 -16.13 8.97
C LYS A 9 -10.25 -14.72 8.87
N ALA A 10 -11.10 -14.43 7.89
CA ALA A 10 -11.79 -13.14 7.79
C ALA A 10 -12.84 -12.94 8.91
N ILE A 11 -13.60 -13.98 9.25
CA ILE A 11 -14.62 -13.94 10.31
C ILE A 11 -13.96 -13.78 11.69
N GLU A 12 -12.98 -14.61 12.03
CA GLU A 12 -12.27 -14.54 13.33
C GLU A 12 -11.60 -13.18 13.55
N ARG A 13 -11.09 -12.56 12.47
CA ARG A 13 -10.56 -11.19 12.52
C ARG A 13 -11.66 -10.17 12.76
N GLY A 14 -12.78 -10.26 12.05
CA GLY A 14 -13.93 -9.38 12.25
C GLY A 14 -14.48 -9.44 13.67
N GLU A 15 -14.49 -10.62 14.27
CA GLU A 15 -14.89 -10.83 15.68
C GLU A 15 -13.88 -10.24 16.65
N LYS A 16 -12.57 -10.45 16.46
CA LYS A 16 -11.52 -9.80 17.27
C LYS A 16 -11.59 -8.27 17.22
N VAL A 17 -11.80 -7.70 16.04
CA VAL A 17 -11.96 -6.25 15.87
C VAL A 17 -13.20 -5.76 16.61
N ARG A 18 -14.31 -6.50 16.56
CA ARG A 18 -15.53 -6.16 17.30
C ARG A 18 -15.34 -6.28 18.81
N ASP A 19 -14.64 -7.29 19.28
CA ASP A 19 -14.43 -7.53 20.72
C ASP A 19 -13.43 -6.53 21.32
N LEU A 20 -12.35 -6.20 20.59
CA LEU A 20 -11.46 -5.08 20.93
C LEU A 20 -12.23 -3.76 20.97
N ARG A 21 -13.07 -3.48 19.95
CA ARG A 21 -13.96 -2.30 19.94
C ARG A 21 -14.94 -2.30 21.11
N SER A 22 -15.48 -3.45 21.53
CA SER A 22 -16.41 -3.53 22.67
C SER A 22 -15.71 -3.32 24.01
N GLN A 23 -14.42 -3.65 24.11
CA GLN A 23 -13.59 -3.39 25.30
C GLN A 23 -13.05 -1.94 25.31
N GLU A 24 -12.73 -1.38 24.14
CA GLU A 24 -12.25 -0.01 23.96
C GLU A 24 -13.36 1.05 23.91
N ALA A 25 -14.61 0.68 23.63
CA ALA A 25 -15.77 1.57 23.75
C ALA A 25 -15.98 2.07 25.20
N GLN A 26 -15.24 1.54 26.17
CA GLN A 26 -15.15 2.08 27.53
C GLN A 26 -13.88 2.91 27.82
N ALA A 27 -12.97 3.15 26.86
CA ALA A 27 -11.63 3.65 27.18
C ALA A 27 -11.12 4.82 26.30
N ARG A 28 -10.78 5.90 27.01
CA ARG A 28 -9.75 6.94 26.74
C ARG A 28 -9.76 7.64 25.37
N VAL A 29 -10.03 8.94 25.41
CA VAL A 29 -9.55 9.89 24.39
C VAL A 29 -8.02 9.85 24.43
N LEU A 30 -7.39 9.17 23.46
CA LEU A 30 -5.95 9.23 23.28
C LEU A 30 -5.54 10.68 23.02
N SER A 31 -4.45 11.09 23.67
CA SER A 31 -3.81 12.38 23.40
C SER A 31 -3.25 12.42 21.98
N GLU A 32 -3.02 13.64 21.47
CA GLU A 32 -2.39 13.82 20.17
C GLU A 32 -1.00 13.14 20.10
N GLU A 33 -0.24 13.19 21.20
CA GLU A 33 1.08 12.57 21.30
C GLU A 33 1.02 11.05 21.19
N GLU A 34 0.03 10.41 21.82
CA GLU A 34 -0.19 8.97 21.69
C GLU A 34 -0.58 8.57 20.26
N LEU A 35 -1.47 9.34 19.62
CA LEU A 35 -1.84 9.10 18.21
C LEU A 35 -0.65 9.28 17.27
N ARG A 36 0.19 10.29 17.52
CA ARG A 36 1.43 10.53 16.75
C ARG A 36 2.40 9.37 16.89
N ASN A 37 2.58 8.84 18.11
CA ASN A 37 3.45 7.70 18.37
C ASN A 37 2.90 6.43 17.71
N LEU A 38 1.59 6.21 17.77
CA LEU A 38 0.93 5.08 17.12
C LEU A 38 1.09 5.13 15.60
N HIS A 39 0.85 6.29 15.00
CA HIS A 39 1.07 6.50 13.57
C HIS A 39 2.54 6.28 13.18
N ALA A 40 3.49 6.77 13.98
CA ALA A 40 4.91 6.58 13.71
C ALA A 40 5.30 5.10 13.69
N GLY A 41 4.77 4.30 14.62
CA GLY A 41 4.96 2.85 14.66
C GLY A 41 4.41 2.16 13.41
N PHE A 42 3.13 2.39 13.09
CA PHE A 42 2.50 1.80 11.92
C PHE A 42 3.19 2.19 10.61
N ARG A 43 3.60 3.45 10.49
CA ARG A 43 4.31 3.94 9.31
C ARG A 43 5.59 3.15 9.05
N ILE A 44 6.42 2.92 10.07
CA ILE A 44 7.70 2.19 9.91
C ILE A 44 7.42 0.78 9.38
N GLU A 45 6.50 0.09 10.03
CA GLU A 45 6.17 -1.30 9.69
C GLU A 45 5.59 -1.43 8.28
N LEU A 46 4.70 -0.52 7.89
CA LEU A 46 4.07 -0.54 6.59
C LEU A 46 5.01 -0.05 5.47
N SER A 47 5.88 0.92 5.73
CA SER A 47 6.89 1.34 4.75
C SER A 47 7.85 0.19 4.44
N ASP A 48 8.31 -0.54 5.46
CA ASP A 48 9.18 -1.71 5.28
C ASP A 48 8.49 -2.80 4.47
N HIS A 49 7.21 -3.06 4.75
CA HIS A 49 6.42 -4.04 4.01
C HIS A 49 6.22 -3.64 2.53
N ILE A 50 5.93 -2.36 2.27
CA ILE A 50 5.83 -1.80 0.92
C ILE A 50 7.14 -2.03 0.15
N GLU A 51 8.29 -1.76 0.77
CA GLU A 51 9.59 -1.98 0.13
C GLU A 51 9.78 -3.45 -0.26
N GLN A 52 9.47 -4.37 0.65
CA GLN A 52 9.61 -5.80 0.41
C GLN A 52 8.74 -6.28 -0.76
N CYS A 53 7.49 -5.82 -0.83
CA CYS A 53 6.58 -6.19 -1.92
C CYS A 53 7.05 -5.63 -3.27
N LEU A 54 7.51 -4.37 -3.30
CA LEU A 54 8.02 -3.77 -4.54
C LEU A 54 9.34 -4.42 -5.01
N LYS A 55 10.24 -4.79 -4.10
CA LYS A 55 11.47 -5.53 -4.43
C LYS A 55 11.15 -6.87 -5.09
N LYS A 56 10.14 -7.61 -4.59
CA LYS A 56 9.66 -8.85 -5.23
C LYS A 56 9.14 -8.62 -6.65
N ILE A 57 8.44 -7.52 -6.91
CA ILE A 57 8.02 -7.18 -8.28
C ILE A 57 9.24 -7.02 -9.18
N VAL A 58 10.27 -6.30 -8.73
CA VAL A 58 11.51 -6.11 -9.52
C VAL A 58 12.22 -7.44 -9.80
N GLU A 59 12.24 -8.37 -8.84
CA GLU A 59 12.81 -9.71 -9.02
C GLU A 59 12.08 -10.52 -10.11
N HIS A 60 10.77 -10.36 -10.24
CA HIS A 60 9.95 -11.07 -11.22
C HIS A 60 9.84 -10.35 -12.59
N PHE A 61 10.00 -9.04 -12.62
CA PHE A 61 9.92 -8.21 -13.83
C PHE A 61 11.22 -7.43 -14.05
N PRO A 62 12.22 -8.03 -14.73
CA PRO A 62 13.50 -7.38 -14.99
C PRO A 62 13.34 -6.05 -15.73
N GLY A 63 14.12 -5.04 -15.36
CA GLY A 63 14.08 -3.70 -15.97
C GLY A 63 13.26 -2.67 -15.20
N PHE A 64 12.60 -3.05 -14.10
CA PHE A 64 12.12 -2.09 -13.13
C PHE A 64 13.26 -1.65 -12.19
N ASP A 65 13.40 -0.35 -12.00
CA ASP A 65 14.26 0.25 -10.99
C ASP A 65 13.49 0.47 -9.70
N PHE A 66 14.03 0.01 -8.57
CA PHE A 66 13.50 0.23 -7.24
C PHE A 66 14.06 1.51 -6.60
N GLN A 67 13.20 2.27 -5.92
CA GLN A 67 13.58 3.44 -5.14
C GLN A 67 12.76 3.51 -3.85
N THR A 68 13.44 3.66 -2.70
CA THR A 68 12.80 4.06 -1.45
C THR A 68 12.37 5.52 -1.55
N VAL A 69 11.16 5.83 -1.06
CA VAL A 69 10.61 7.19 -1.08
C VAL A 69 10.44 7.69 0.34
N VAL A 70 11.09 8.83 0.63
CA VAL A 70 10.92 9.62 1.84
C VAL A 70 10.69 11.06 1.39
N SER A 71 9.45 11.52 1.47
CA SER A 71 9.06 12.85 1.00
C SER A 71 7.98 13.48 1.87
N GLU A 72 7.60 14.71 1.55
CA GLU A 72 6.45 15.38 2.18
C GLU A 72 5.12 14.66 1.88
N GLU A 73 5.02 13.92 0.77
CA GLU A 73 3.82 13.13 0.45
C GLU A 73 3.73 11.84 1.28
N GLY A 74 4.83 11.36 1.85
CA GLY A 74 4.85 10.17 2.71
C GLY A 74 6.11 9.31 2.61
N TRP A 75 6.00 8.09 3.14
CA TRP A 75 7.07 7.09 3.21
C TRP A 75 6.66 5.76 2.58
N GLY A 76 7.55 5.14 1.84
CA GLY A 76 7.31 3.85 1.21
C GLY A 76 8.28 3.62 0.06
N ALA A 77 7.78 3.16 -1.08
CA ALA A 77 8.64 2.89 -2.22
C ALA A 77 7.95 3.14 -3.56
N ARG A 78 8.80 3.22 -4.58
CA ARG A 78 8.45 3.36 -5.97
C ARG A 78 9.26 2.39 -6.82
N ILE A 79 8.61 1.78 -7.80
CA ILE A 79 9.28 1.10 -8.91
C ILE A 79 8.94 1.82 -10.21
N ARG A 80 9.89 1.90 -11.13
CA ARG A 80 9.73 2.52 -12.45
C ARG A 80 10.40 1.69 -13.52
N ARG A 81 9.81 1.64 -14.71
CA ARG A 81 10.42 1.08 -15.92
C ARG A 81 10.08 1.94 -17.13
N ASP A 82 11.09 2.20 -17.94
CA ASP A 82 10.95 2.87 -19.23
C ASP A 82 11.27 1.87 -20.34
N ASP A 83 10.30 1.60 -21.22
CA ASP A 83 10.43 0.74 -22.38
C ASP A 83 10.43 1.56 -23.67
N LEU A 84 11.15 1.11 -24.71
CA LEU A 84 11.10 1.72 -26.04
C LEU A 84 10.29 0.83 -26.99
N GLN A 85 9.23 1.38 -27.57
CA GLN A 85 8.44 0.72 -28.60
C GLN A 85 8.69 1.38 -29.95
N MET A 86 9.26 0.63 -30.90
CA MET A 86 9.39 1.09 -32.28
C MET A 86 8.10 0.80 -33.05
N SER A 87 7.49 1.84 -33.62
CA SER A 87 6.35 1.71 -34.53
C SER A 87 6.50 2.69 -35.70
N GLY A 88 6.44 2.17 -36.93
CA GLY A 88 6.50 2.99 -38.16
C GLY A 88 7.75 3.87 -38.31
N GLY A 89 8.90 3.45 -37.76
CA GLY A 89 10.15 4.22 -37.81
C GLY A 89 10.25 5.35 -36.77
N ARG A 90 9.26 5.49 -35.87
CA ARG A 90 9.32 6.37 -34.69
C ARG A 90 9.45 5.55 -33.42
N SER A 91 10.30 6.01 -32.50
CA SER A 91 10.45 5.43 -31.17
C SER A 91 9.46 6.10 -30.21
N ASN A 92 8.54 5.32 -29.64
CA ASN A 92 7.68 5.77 -28.55
C ASN A 92 8.23 5.25 -27.22
N SER A 93 8.43 6.16 -26.27
CA SER A 93 8.78 5.78 -24.89
C SER A 93 7.51 5.40 -24.13
N LEU A 94 7.51 4.21 -23.53
CA LEU A 94 6.46 3.70 -22.65
C LEU A 94 6.96 3.74 -21.22
N TYR A 95 6.19 4.39 -20.35
CA TYR A 95 6.50 4.51 -18.93
C TYR A 95 5.56 3.65 -18.09
N SER A 96 6.12 2.87 -17.17
CA SER A 96 5.38 2.17 -16.14
C SER A 96 5.95 2.50 -14.76
N ARG A 97 5.07 2.71 -13.78
CA ARG A 97 5.44 3.02 -12.39
C ARG A 97 4.40 2.47 -11.44
N LEU A 98 4.86 2.00 -10.28
CA LEU A 98 4.03 1.84 -9.10
C LEU A 98 4.67 2.62 -7.96
N GLU A 99 3.87 3.38 -7.22
CA GLU A 99 4.26 4.04 -5.99
C GLU A 99 3.22 3.76 -4.92
N MET A 100 3.71 3.40 -3.74
CA MET A 100 2.90 3.21 -2.53
C MET A 100 3.53 3.98 -1.39
N LEU A 101 2.75 4.86 -0.76
CA LEU A 101 3.20 5.73 0.33
C LEU A 101 2.23 5.71 1.50
N VAL A 102 2.75 5.58 2.71
CA VAL A 102 2.05 5.94 3.93
C VAL A 102 2.15 7.44 4.13
N THR A 103 1.03 8.14 4.22
CA THR A 103 1.00 9.61 4.29
C THR A 103 1.43 10.15 5.66
N PRO A 104 1.79 11.44 5.77
CA PRO A 104 2.05 12.10 7.05
C PRO A 104 0.89 12.05 8.03
N PHE A 105 1.25 11.97 9.32
CA PHE A 105 0.31 12.08 10.42
C PHE A 105 -0.36 13.46 10.39
N SER A 106 -1.69 13.46 10.39
CA SER A 106 -2.50 14.65 10.57
C SER A 106 -3.21 14.61 11.92
N PRO A 107 -2.89 15.53 12.86
CA PRO A 107 -3.54 15.59 14.18
C PRO A 107 -5.05 15.74 14.12
N THR A 108 -5.56 16.46 13.12
CA THR A 108 -7.00 16.72 12.97
C THR A 108 -7.76 15.54 12.42
N ALA A 109 -7.11 14.70 11.60
CA ALA A 109 -7.75 13.54 11.00
C ALA A 109 -7.62 12.28 11.89
N GLY A 110 -6.48 12.10 12.57
CA GLY A 110 -6.24 10.92 13.41
C GLY A 110 -6.30 9.59 12.61
N ILE A 111 -5.89 9.62 11.35
CA ILE A 111 -5.94 8.49 10.42
C ILE A 111 -4.55 7.99 10.03
N LEU A 112 -4.50 6.73 9.66
CA LEU A 112 -3.44 6.14 8.86
C LEU A 112 -3.94 6.02 7.43
N GLU A 113 -3.23 6.60 6.45
CA GLU A 113 -3.59 6.55 5.04
C GLU A 113 -2.46 5.96 4.18
N LEU A 114 -2.84 5.10 3.23
CA LEU A 114 -2.03 4.57 2.15
C LEU A 114 -2.47 5.18 0.82
N SER A 115 -1.54 5.85 0.16
CA SER A 115 -1.67 6.36 -1.20
C SER A 115 -1.01 5.39 -2.18
N VAL A 116 -1.76 4.97 -3.21
CA VAL A 116 -1.29 4.06 -4.26
C VAL A 116 -1.50 4.72 -5.62
N LYS A 117 -0.41 4.88 -6.37
CA LYS A 117 -0.40 5.44 -7.73
C LYS A 117 0.29 4.46 -8.66
N GLY A 118 -0.38 4.04 -9.73
CA GLY A 118 0.12 3.06 -10.69
C GLY A 118 -0.14 3.49 -12.13
N THR A 119 0.91 3.52 -12.93
CA THR A 119 0.89 3.77 -14.38
C THR A 119 1.46 2.55 -15.09
N VAL A 120 0.82 2.10 -16.16
CA VAL A 120 1.29 0.99 -17.00
C VAL A 120 1.27 1.46 -18.45
N ARG A 121 2.42 1.45 -19.13
CA ARG A 121 2.58 1.86 -20.54
C ARG A 121 1.88 3.20 -20.86
N ASN A 122 2.23 4.25 -20.12
CA ASN A 122 1.68 5.62 -20.21
C ASN A 122 0.19 5.77 -19.83
N ARG A 123 -0.48 4.73 -19.32
CA ARG A 123 -1.88 4.80 -18.87
C ARG A 123 -1.96 4.71 -17.36
N GLU A 124 -2.69 5.63 -16.73
CA GLU A 124 -3.02 5.55 -15.31
C GLU A 124 -3.91 4.33 -15.08
N ALA A 125 -3.36 3.33 -14.41
CA ALA A 125 -4.00 2.04 -14.17
C ALA A 125 -4.53 1.93 -12.73
N MET A 126 -3.92 2.66 -11.79
CA MET A 126 -4.28 2.65 -10.38
C MET A 126 -4.14 4.05 -9.77
N SER A 127 -5.17 4.50 -9.06
CA SER A 127 -5.12 5.71 -8.23
C SER A 127 -6.11 5.53 -7.09
N ARG A 128 -5.60 5.13 -5.92
CA ARG A 128 -6.43 4.78 -4.76
C ARG A 128 -5.81 5.31 -3.48
N LYS A 129 -6.68 5.76 -2.56
CA LYS A 129 -6.34 6.07 -1.18
C LYS A 129 -7.13 5.18 -0.26
N HIS A 130 -6.48 4.61 0.75
CA HIS A 130 -7.13 3.80 1.77
C HIS A 130 -6.77 4.37 3.12
N PHE A 131 -7.77 4.61 3.97
CA PHE A 131 -7.54 5.18 5.29
C PHE A 131 -8.34 4.45 6.35
N TYR A 132 -7.78 4.39 7.55
CA TYR A 132 -8.43 3.89 8.75
C TYR A 132 -8.12 4.85 9.90
N ARG A 133 -9.04 4.96 10.87
CA ARG A 133 -8.74 5.64 12.13
C ARG A 133 -7.61 4.90 12.83
N LEU A 134 -6.64 5.62 13.38
CA LEU A 134 -5.46 5.02 14.02
C LEU A 134 -5.83 4.00 15.11
N THR A 135 -6.88 4.26 15.87
CA THR A 135 -7.39 3.36 16.92
C THR A 135 -8.05 2.08 16.38
N GLU A 136 -8.36 2.03 15.09
CA GLU A 136 -9.05 0.91 14.45
C GLU A 136 -8.17 0.20 13.42
N VAL A 137 -6.90 0.58 13.31
CA VAL A 137 -5.97 -0.05 12.37
C VAL A 137 -5.67 -1.48 12.84
N ASP A 138 -6.02 -2.43 11.99
CA ASP A 138 -5.46 -3.78 12.02
C ASP A 138 -4.30 -3.81 11.01
N LEU A 139 -3.07 -3.92 11.53
CA LEU A 139 -1.85 -3.93 10.73
C LEU A 139 -1.79 -5.10 9.74
N ASP A 140 -2.34 -6.26 10.09
CA ASP A 140 -2.31 -7.43 9.22
C ASP A 140 -3.27 -7.23 8.03
N LEU A 141 -4.44 -6.64 8.25
CA LEU A 141 -5.34 -6.26 7.15
C LEU A 141 -4.70 -5.22 6.23
N PHE A 142 -3.96 -4.28 6.82
CA PHE A 142 -3.29 -3.23 6.06
C PHE A 142 -2.11 -3.78 5.23
N ARG A 143 -1.39 -4.79 5.75
CA ARG A 143 -0.39 -5.55 4.98
C ARG A 143 -1.02 -6.34 3.84
N GLU A 144 -2.12 -7.04 4.10
CA GLU A 144 -2.87 -7.76 3.05
C GLU A 144 -3.35 -6.81 1.95
N LEU A 145 -3.74 -5.58 2.29
CA LEU A 145 -4.08 -4.55 1.34
C LEU A 145 -2.87 -4.14 0.48
N ILE A 146 -1.70 -3.92 1.07
CA ILE A 146 -0.46 -3.61 0.34
C ILE A 146 -0.10 -4.75 -0.63
N ASP A 147 -0.18 -6.01 -0.16
CA ASP A 147 0.06 -7.19 -0.98
C ASP A 147 -0.89 -7.23 -2.17
N GLN A 148 -2.19 -7.01 -1.93
CA GLN A 148 -3.19 -6.99 -2.98
C GLN A 148 -2.91 -5.91 -4.03
N ARG A 149 -2.48 -4.71 -3.62
CA ARG A 149 -2.15 -3.61 -4.54
C ARG A 149 -0.91 -3.93 -5.39
N ALA A 150 0.10 -4.55 -4.79
CA ALA A 150 1.28 -5.01 -5.51
C ALA A 150 0.93 -6.08 -6.56
N LEU A 151 0.09 -7.05 -6.20
CA LEU A 151 -0.38 -8.10 -7.11
C LEU A 151 -1.26 -7.54 -8.23
N GLU A 152 -2.21 -6.64 -7.92
CA GLU A 152 -3.06 -5.96 -8.91
C GLU A 152 -2.20 -5.22 -9.96
N PHE A 153 -1.14 -4.53 -9.53
CA PHE A 153 -0.21 -3.90 -10.46
C PHE A 153 0.51 -4.92 -11.36
N ALA A 154 1.02 -6.01 -10.78
CA ALA A 154 1.72 -7.05 -11.54
C ALA A 154 0.81 -7.71 -12.59
N GLU A 155 -0.46 -7.95 -12.24
CA GLU A 155 -1.49 -8.47 -13.16
C GLU A 155 -1.75 -7.48 -14.30
N LEU A 156 -1.97 -6.20 -14.00
CA LEU A 156 -2.22 -5.15 -14.99
C LEU A 156 -1.02 -4.96 -15.93
N TYR A 157 0.20 -4.97 -15.39
CA TYR A 157 1.42 -4.90 -16.18
C TYR A 157 1.57 -6.13 -17.09
N SER A 158 1.34 -7.34 -16.57
CA SER A 158 1.45 -8.57 -17.35
C SER A 158 0.40 -8.67 -18.45
N ALA A 159 -0.85 -8.29 -18.17
CA ALA A 159 -1.95 -8.33 -19.13
C ALA A 159 -1.75 -7.36 -20.31
N THR A 160 -0.92 -6.34 -20.11
CA THR A 160 -0.62 -5.35 -21.14
C THR A 160 0.75 -5.54 -21.76
N THR A 161 1.59 -6.44 -21.25
CA THR A 161 2.98 -6.64 -21.71
C THR A 161 3.06 -7.43 -22.99
#